data_AF-A0A5N0EER6-F1
#
_entry.id   AF-A0A5N0EER6-F1
#
_cell.length_a   1.000
_cell.length_b   1.000
_cell.length_c   1.000
_cell.angle_alpha   90.00
_cell.angle_beta   90.00
_cell.angle_gamma   90.00
#
_symmetry.space_group_name_H-M   'P 1'
#
loop_
_entity.id
_entity.type
_entity.pdbx_description
1 polymer ?
#
loop_
_entity_poly.entity_id
_entity_poly.type
_entity_poly.pdbx_seq_one_letter_code
_entity_poly.pdbx_strand_id
1 'polypeptide(L)'
;MPDFSADLNKLLDAADAWQDASVEFNTSAEKAKSIQESHAEVVWAVFQEVWTSQVKAAEYLKNRLTEGRDEASAIGNVLNHVAAVYKEKDENFANVLIKLQGE
;
A
#
# COMPACT_ATOMS: atom_id res chain seq x y z
N MET A 1 22.93 -22.77 -2.90
CA MET A 1 21.74 -22.37 -2.12
C MET A 1 21.44 -20.93 -2.48
N PRO A 2 20.17 -20.53 -2.66
CA PRO A 2 19.80 -19.12 -2.76
C PRO A 2 20.35 -18.35 -1.57
N ASP A 3 20.80 -17.12 -1.79
CA ASP A 3 21.27 -16.24 -0.72
C ASP A 3 20.06 -15.73 0.07
N PHE A 4 19.83 -16.33 1.23
CA PHE A 4 18.70 -16.03 2.12
C PHE A 4 18.63 -14.54 2.48
N SER A 5 19.78 -13.88 2.66
CA SER A 5 19.82 -12.45 2.93
C SER A 5 19.36 -11.63 1.72
N ALA A 6 19.77 -12.03 0.51
CA ALA A 6 19.34 -11.35 -0.72
C ALA A 6 17.84 -11.49 -0.97
N ASP A 7 17.24 -12.65 -0.66
CA ASP A 7 15.80 -12.86 -0.83
C ASP A 7 14.98 -12.16 0.28
N LEU A 8 15.52 -12.06 1.50
CA LEU A 8 14.93 -11.27 2.58
C LEU A 8 14.91 -9.77 2.25
N ASN A 9 16.00 -9.24 1.72
CA ASN A 9 16.09 -7.84 1.32
C ASN A 9 15.08 -7.50 0.21
N LYS A 10 14.90 -8.39 -0.78
CA LYS A 10 13.87 -8.21 -1.82
C LYS A 10 12.45 -8.18 -1.26
N LEU A 11 12.16 -8.97 -0.21
CA LEU A 11 10.85 -8.95 0.44
C LEU A 11 10.59 -7.60 1.14
N LEU A 12 11.62 -7.04 1.80
CA LEU A 12 11.54 -5.72 2.43
C LEU A 12 11.41 -4.61 1.39
N ASP A 13 12.23 -4.62 0.32
CA ASP A 13 12.14 -3.65 -0.77
C ASP A 13 10.75 -3.68 -1.43
N ALA A 14 10.19 -4.87 -1.63
CA ALA A 14 8.84 -5.02 -2.15
C ALA A 14 7.78 -4.51 -1.15
N ALA A 15 7.97 -4.75 0.15
CA ALA A 15 7.06 -4.25 1.18
C ALA A 15 7.00 -2.72 1.19
N ASP A 16 8.17 -2.08 1.13
CA ASP A 16 8.29 -0.62 1.09
C ASP A 16 7.67 -0.04 -0.18
N ALA A 17 7.89 -0.67 -1.34
CA ALA A 17 7.27 -0.25 -2.60
C ALA A 17 5.74 -0.30 -2.55
N TRP A 18 5.16 -1.32 -1.90
CA TRP A 18 3.71 -1.39 -1.69
C TRP A 18 3.19 -0.36 -0.69
N GLN A 19 3.98 -0.03 0.32
CA GLN A 19 3.64 1.04 1.27
C GLN A 19 3.65 2.42 0.59
N ASP A 20 4.65 2.70 -0.25
CA ASP A 20 4.73 3.92 -1.05
C ASP A 20 3.56 4.03 -2.04
N ALA A 21 3.21 2.93 -2.72
CA ALA A 21 2.04 2.89 -3.58
C ALA A 21 0.74 3.21 -2.81
N SER A 22 0.61 2.72 -1.57
CA SER A 22 -0.51 3.05 -0.69
C SER A 22 -0.59 4.57 -0.43
N VAL A 23 0.53 5.22 -0.14
CA VAL A 23 0.59 6.68 0.07
C VAL A 23 0.18 7.45 -1.19
N GLU A 24 0.63 7.02 -2.37
CA GLU A 24 0.27 7.64 -3.65
C GLU A 24 -1.21 7.46 -4.01
N PHE A 25 -1.77 6.28 -3.73
CA PHE A 25 -3.21 6.04 -3.89
C PHE A 25 -4.03 6.95 -2.96
N ASN A 26 -3.59 7.10 -1.71
CA ASN A 26 -4.25 8.01 -0.77
C ASN A 26 -4.20 9.47 -1.25
N THR A 27 -3.04 9.93 -1.71
CA THR A 27 -2.86 11.28 -2.25
C THR A 27 -3.75 11.53 -3.46
N SER A 28 -3.88 10.53 -4.34
CA SER A 28 -4.77 10.60 -5.50
C SER A 28 -6.26 10.58 -5.10
N ALA A 29 -6.63 9.83 -4.07
CA ALA A 29 -7.99 9.80 -3.55
C ALA A 29 -8.42 11.15 -2.98
N GLU A 30 -7.53 11.84 -2.25
CA GLU A 30 -7.79 13.19 -1.75
C GLU A 30 -7.93 14.22 -2.89
N LYS A 31 -7.17 14.08 -3.98
CA LYS A 31 -7.39 14.90 -5.18
C LYS A 31 -8.76 14.66 -5.81
N ALA A 32 -9.19 13.41 -5.93
CA ALA A 32 -10.54 13.09 -6.42
C ALA A 32 -11.64 13.66 -5.52
N LYS A 33 -11.46 13.58 -4.20
CA LYS A 33 -12.36 14.21 -3.21
C LYS A 33 -12.44 15.72 -3.37
N SER A 34 -11.32 16.39 -3.68
CA SER A 34 -11.34 17.84 -3.90
C SER A 34 -12.25 18.26 -5.07
N ILE A 35 -12.40 17.41 -6.10
CA ILE A 35 -13.32 17.65 -7.22
C ILE A 35 -14.78 17.54 -6.75
N GLN A 36 -15.09 16.54 -5.91
CA GLN A 36 -16.42 16.36 -5.32
C GLN A 36 -16.83 17.55 -4.44
N GLU A 37 -15.88 18.12 -3.70
CA GLU A 37 -16.12 19.26 -2.80
C GLU A 37 -16.04 20.61 -3.52
N SER A 38 -15.41 20.67 -4.71
CA SER A 38 -15.27 21.89 -5.49
C SER A 38 -16.62 22.38 -6.03
N HIS A 39 -16.74 23.70 -6.20
CA HIS A 39 -17.85 24.34 -6.92
C HIS A 39 -19.26 23.99 -6.40
N ALA A 40 -19.40 23.64 -5.12
CA ALA A 40 -20.68 23.34 -4.49
C ALA A 40 -21.65 24.55 -4.53
N GLU A 41 -21.13 25.77 -4.58
CA GLU A 41 -21.93 27.01 -4.65
C GLU A 41 -22.28 27.45 -6.08
N VAL A 42 -21.77 26.76 -7.11
CA VAL A 42 -21.99 27.14 -8.51
C VAL A 42 -23.34 26.60 -9.00
N VAL A 43 -24.16 27.49 -9.56
CA VAL A 43 -25.38 27.10 -10.28
C VAL A 43 -25.01 26.73 -11.71
N TRP A 44 -24.96 25.43 -12.00
CA TRP A 44 -24.50 24.93 -13.30
C TRP A 44 -25.54 25.05 -14.43
N ALA A 45 -26.79 25.43 -14.12
CA ALA A 45 -27.88 25.61 -15.08
C ALA A 45 -27.97 24.47 -16.10
N VAL A 46 -27.81 24.75 -17.41
CA VAL A 46 -27.83 23.75 -18.48
C VAL A 46 -26.70 22.71 -18.39
N PHE A 47 -25.63 22.98 -17.64
CA PHE A 47 -24.50 22.07 -17.43
C PHE A 47 -24.65 21.19 -16.18
N GLN A 48 -25.78 21.27 -15.46
CA GLN A 48 -25.99 20.52 -14.21
C GLN A 48 -25.79 19.00 -14.37
N GLU A 49 -26.24 18.42 -15.49
CA GLU A 49 -26.09 16.99 -15.76
C GLU A 49 -24.63 16.59 -15.97
N VAL A 50 -23.87 17.41 -16.71
CA VAL A 50 -22.45 17.20 -16.95
C VAL A 50 -21.67 17.31 -15.64
N TRP A 51 -21.97 18.34 -14.83
CA TRP A 51 -21.35 18.52 -13.52
C TRP A 51 -21.64 17.33 -12.58
N THR A 52 -22.89 16.90 -12.51
CA THR A 52 -23.30 15.74 -11.70
C THR A 52 -22.54 14.47 -12.11
N SER A 53 -22.32 14.28 -13.42
CA SER A 53 -21.55 13.15 -13.94
C SER A 53 -20.08 13.21 -13.54
N GLN A 54 -19.47 14.41 -13.55
CA GLN A 54 -18.09 14.60 -13.08
C GLN A 54 -17.95 14.29 -11.59
N VAL A 55 -18.88 14.76 -10.76
CA VAL A 55 -18.89 14.47 -9.32
C VAL A 55 -18.99 12.96 -9.06
N LYS A 56 -19.87 12.26 -9.79
CA LYS A 56 -19.99 10.79 -9.68
C LYS A 56 -18.72 10.06 -10.12
N ALA A 57 -18.07 10.52 -11.20
CA ALA A 57 -16.81 9.95 -11.65
C ALA A 57 -15.70 10.16 -10.61
N ALA A 58 -15.64 11.34 -9.99
CA ALA A 58 -14.70 11.65 -8.92
C ALA A 58 -14.95 10.78 -7.67
N GLU A 59 -16.21 10.59 -7.28
CA GLU A 59 -16.60 9.69 -6.19
C GLU A 59 -16.17 8.24 -6.47
N TYR A 60 -16.44 7.75 -7.69
CA TYR A 60 -16.01 6.41 -8.10
C TYR A 60 -14.49 6.25 -8.03
N LEU A 61 -13.74 7.21 -8.57
CA LEU A 61 -12.27 7.20 -8.54
C LEU A 61 -11.74 7.21 -7.11
N LYS A 62 -12.26 8.08 -6.23
CA LYS A 62 -11.91 8.12 -4.81
C LYS A 62 -12.09 6.75 -4.15
N ASN A 63 -13.22 6.09 -4.39
CA ASN A 63 -13.52 4.79 -3.81
C ASN A 63 -12.52 3.72 -4.30
N ARG A 64 -12.26 3.65 -5.62
CA ARG A 64 -11.28 2.70 -6.17
C ARG A 64 -9.85 2.95 -5.67
N LEU A 65 -9.45 4.20 -5.55
CA LEU A 65 -8.13 4.58 -5.03
C LEU A 65 -8.01 4.23 -3.54
N THR A 66 -9.07 4.40 -2.77
CA THR A 66 -9.10 4.01 -1.35
C THR A 66 -8.98 2.50 -1.18
N GLU A 67 -9.68 1.72 -2.00
CA GLU A 67 -9.53 0.26 -2.02
C GLU A 67 -8.09 -0.15 -2.40
N GLY A 68 -7.54 0.44 -3.47
CA GLY A 68 -6.16 0.17 -3.89
C GLY A 68 -5.12 0.54 -2.83
N ARG A 69 -5.35 1.64 -2.09
CA ARG A 69 -4.53 2.02 -0.93
C ARG A 69 -4.53 0.92 0.13
N ASP A 70 -5.72 0.45 0.51
CA ASP A 70 -5.90 -0.51 1.59
C ASP A 70 -5.29 -1.88 1.21
N GLU A 71 -5.48 -2.31 -0.05
CA GLU A 71 -4.85 -3.51 -0.60
C GLU A 71 -3.32 -3.39 -0.64
N ALA A 72 -2.79 -2.27 -1.13
CA ALA A 72 -1.34 -2.03 -1.18
C ALA A 72 -0.72 -2.07 0.23
N SER A 73 -1.35 -1.41 1.21
CA SER A 73 -0.93 -1.46 2.61
C SER A 73 -0.97 -2.89 3.16
N ALA A 74 -2.03 -3.65 2.88
CA ALA A 74 -2.13 -5.04 3.32
C ALA A 74 -1.01 -5.92 2.74
N ILE A 75 -0.68 -5.76 1.46
CA ILE A 75 0.43 -6.49 0.82
C ILE A 75 1.76 -6.12 1.47
N GLY A 76 2.04 -4.83 1.66
CA GLY A 76 3.26 -4.36 2.34
C GLY A 76 3.40 -4.95 3.75
N ASN A 77 2.32 -4.95 4.52
CA ASN A 77 2.30 -5.54 5.87
C ASN A 77 2.56 -7.05 5.86
N VAL A 78 1.97 -7.79 4.91
CA VAL A 78 2.20 -9.23 4.77
C VAL A 78 3.67 -9.52 4.42
N LEU A 79 4.25 -8.77 3.49
CA LEU A 79 5.65 -8.95 3.09
C LEU A 79 6.61 -8.65 4.26
N ASN A 80 6.37 -7.56 5.00
CA ASN A 80 7.11 -7.24 6.21
C ASN A 80 6.98 -8.34 7.29
N HIS A 81 5.78 -8.87 7.49
CA HIS A 81 5.55 -9.96 8.43
C HIS A 81 6.30 -11.23 8.02
N VAL A 82 6.24 -11.61 6.74
CA VAL A 82 6.95 -12.78 6.21
C VAL A 82 8.46 -12.60 6.37
N ALA A 83 9.00 -11.42 6.06
CA ALA A 83 10.41 -11.11 6.26
C ALA A 83 10.81 -11.24 7.74
N ALA A 84 10.02 -10.71 8.67
CA ALA A 84 10.27 -10.83 10.11
C ALA A 84 10.31 -12.29 10.59
N VAL A 85 9.33 -13.11 10.16
CA VAL A 85 9.28 -14.54 10.51
C VAL A 85 10.49 -15.29 9.98
N TYR A 86 10.93 -14.99 8.76
CA TYR A 86 12.14 -15.60 8.20
C TYR A 86 13.39 -15.21 8.97
N LYS A 87 13.55 -13.93 9.28
CA LYS A 87 14.68 -13.43 10.08
C LYS A 87 14.75 -14.11 11.46
N GLU A 88 13.62 -14.23 12.15
CA GLU A 88 13.55 -14.90 13.45
C GLU A 88 13.96 -16.38 13.35
N LYS A 89 13.53 -17.08 12.29
CA LYS A 89 13.94 -18.47 12.06
C LYS A 89 15.44 -18.59 11.84
N ASP A 90 16.04 -17.70 11.05
CA ASP A 90 17.48 -17.70 10.79
C ASP A 90 18.30 -17.43 12.05
N GLU A 91 17.90 -16.45 12.86
CA GLU A 91 18.51 -16.17 14.17
C GLU A 91 18.42 -17.37 15.12
N ASN A 92 17.27 -18.04 15.16
CA ASN A 92 17.08 -19.25 15.96
C ASN A 92 17.99 -20.40 15.48
N PHE A 93 18.12 -20.60 14.16
CA PHE A 93 19.05 -21.60 13.61
C PHE A 93 20.51 -21.27 13.94
N ALA A 94 20.93 -20.02 13.78
CA ALA A 94 22.28 -19.58 14.12
C ALA A 94 22.60 -19.82 15.60
N ASN A 95 21.65 -19.49 16.49
CA ASN A 95 21.79 -19.73 17.93
C ASN A 95 21.92 -21.21 18.30
N VAL A 96 21.20 -22.10 17.60
CA VAL A 96 21.32 -23.56 17.79
C VAL A 96 22.69 -24.06 17.31
N LEU A 97 23.18 -23.60 16.17
CA LEU A 97 24.51 -23.97 15.67
C LEU A 97 25.63 -23.53 16.60
N ILE A 98 25.56 -22.34 17.18
CA ILE A 98 26.52 -21.86 18.18
C ILE A 98 26.53 -22.78 19.41
N LYS A 99 25.36 -23.20 19.90
CA LYS A 99 25.27 -24.14 21.02
C LYS A 99 25.88 -25.51 20.70
N LEU A 100 25.64 -26.03 19.49
CA LEU A 100 26.16 -27.33 19.04
C LEU A 100 27.67 -27.31 18.76
N GLN A 101 28.27 -26.16 18.44
CA GLN A 101 29.72 -26.02 18.24
C GLN A 101 30.50 -25.72 19.52
N GLY A 102 29.80 -25.31 20.59
CA GLY A 102 30.38 -25.02 21.90
C GLY A 102 30.41 -26.23 22.85
N GLU A 103 29.83 -27.37 22.46
CA GLU A 103 29.95 -28.69 23.10
C GLU A 103 31.00 -29.54 22.39
#